data_AF-A0A8T4SX75-F1
#
_entry.id   AF-A0A8T4SX75-F1
#
_cell.length_a   1.000
_cell.length_b   1.000
_cell.length_c   1.000
_cell.angle_alpha   90.00
_cell.angle_beta   90.00
_cell.angle_gamma   90.00
#
_symmetry.space_group_name_H-M   'P 1'
#
loop_
_entity.id
_entity.type
_entity.pdbx_description
1 polymer ?
#
loop_
_entity_poly.entity_id
_entity_poly.type
_entity_poly.pdbx_seq_one_letter_code
_entity_poly.pdbx_strand_id
1 'polypeptide(L)'
;MGKKITLTFILLAFVFMWYLSNYNFITGLAVEDIFEELEKDDLGDFELNGEVVVEDQNTENQQEEQTGDKTLAEKSTVQPTQQIPSDVIAHESGGFCGDSIRQLGEDCSNCPADIKCSKNAYCDIGVCIPKKSSFNLLLIILIAVFSLGIIFSGFIIVKKKFEKKPAKEQKVIAEEPRKEQRKEIVTNYDELEKYIENALKSGYEKTEVRNLLIQSGWKQDDVDFVLRKFNQKQF
;
A
#
# COMPACT_ATOMS: atom_id res chain seq x y z
N MET A 1 -38.36 -28.43 19.90
CA MET A 1 -37.54 -28.39 18.67
C MET A 1 -36.26 -27.52 18.77
N GLY A 2 -36.01 -26.76 19.84
CA GLY A 2 -34.87 -25.82 19.89
C GLY A 2 -33.45 -26.42 20.09
N LYS A 3 -33.31 -27.70 20.47
CA LYS A 3 -31.98 -28.28 20.79
C LYS A 3 -31.19 -28.77 19.56
N LYS A 4 -31.83 -28.98 18.41
CA LYS A 4 -31.13 -29.44 17.19
C LYS A 4 -30.37 -28.31 16.49
N ILE A 5 -30.85 -27.07 16.62
CA ILE A 5 -30.25 -25.90 15.96
C ILE A 5 -28.91 -25.55 16.60
N THR A 6 -28.78 -25.64 17.92
CA THR A 6 -27.52 -25.35 18.63
C THR A 6 -26.38 -26.27 18.24
N LEU A 7 -26.66 -27.55 17.96
CA LEU A 7 -25.62 -28.51 17.57
C LEU A 7 -25.05 -28.20 16.17
N THR A 8 -25.88 -27.77 15.23
CA THR A 8 -25.46 -27.42 13.88
C THR A 8 -24.56 -26.18 13.85
N PHE A 9 -24.86 -25.17 14.67
CA PHE A 9 -24.01 -23.98 14.80
C PHE A 9 -22.66 -24.29 15.44
N ILE A 10 -22.61 -25.20 16.41
CA ILE A 10 -21.35 -25.63 17.03
C ILE A 10 -20.49 -26.36 16.00
N LEU A 11 -21.06 -27.27 15.23
CA LEU A 11 -20.32 -27.98 14.17
C LEU A 11 -19.80 -27.03 13.08
N LEU A 12 -20.61 -26.06 12.64
CA LEU A 12 -20.17 -25.05 11.67
C LEU A 12 -19.07 -24.15 12.23
N ALA A 13 -19.13 -23.77 13.51
CA ALA A 13 -18.08 -23.00 14.16
C ALA A 13 -16.75 -23.78 14.26
N PHE A 14 -16.81 -25.09 14.56
CA PHE A 14 -15.64 -25.95 14.57
C PHE A 14 -15.02 -26.12 13.18
N VAL A 15 -15.84 -26.35 12.14
CA VAL A 15 -15.36 -26.43 10.75
C VAL A 15 -14.75 -25.11 10.31
N PHE A 16 -15.37 -23.97 10.66
CA PHE A 16 -14.85 -22.65 10.33
C PHE A 16 -13.54 -22.33 11.07
N MET A 17 -13.44 -22.64 12.37
CA MET A 17 -12.18 -22.49 13.10
C MET A 17 -11.08 -23.41 12.59
N TRP A 18 -11.41 -24.66 12.23
CA TRP A 18 -10.45 -25.58 11.62
C TRP A 18 -9.99 -25.08 10.25
N TYR A 19 -10.90 -24.51 9.45
CA TYR A 19 -10.56 -23.88 8.17
C TYR A 19 -9.66 -22.66 8.38
N LEU A 20 -9.97 -21.76 9.31
CA LEU A 20 -9.15 -20.57 9.60
C LEU A 20 -7.76 -20.92 10.17
N SER A 21 -7.66 -21.94 11.03
CA SER A 21 -6.36 -22.42 11.54
C SER A 21 -5.49 -23.00 10.42
N ASN A 22 -6.08 -23.75 9.47
CA ASN A 22 -5.33 -24.24 8.31
C ASN A 22 -5.04 -23.13 7.29
N TYR A 23 -5.93 -22.15 7.12
CA TYR A 23 -5.73 -21.05 6.19
C TYR A 23 -4.56 -20.15 6.63
N ASN A 24 -4.49 -19.80 7.92
CA ASN A 24 -3.37 -19.03 8.46
C ASN A 24 -2.03 -19.79 8.41
N PHE A 25 -2.06 -21.13 8.50
CA PHE A 25 -0.85 -21.95 8.34
C PHE A 25 -0.37 -21.99 6.88
N ILE A 26 -1.29 -22.03 5.91
CA ILE A 26 -0.96 -22.03 4.48
C ILE A 26 -0.53 -20.64 4.00
N THR A 27 -1.15 -19.56 4.49
CA THR A 27 -0.74 -18.19 4.12
C THR A 27 0.54 -17.75 4.82
N GLY A 28 0.84 -18.27 6.02
CA GLY A 28 2.10 -17.97 6.72
C GLY A 28 3.34 -18.49 5.96
N LEU A 29 3.23 -19.64 5.29
CA LEU A 29 4.34 -20.21 4.53
C LEU A 29 4.51 -19.65 3.11
N ALA A 30 3.51 -18.93 2.57
CA ALA A 30 3.57 -18.43 1.19
C ALA A 30 3.79 -16.92 1.08
N VAL A 31 3.59 -16.16 2.17
CA VAL A 31 3.75 -14.70 2.14
C VAL A 31 5.19 -14.26 2.34
N GLU A 32 6.02 -15.06 3.02
CA GLU A 32 7.45 -14.74 3.20
C GLU A 32 8.24 -14.95 1.89
N ASP A 33 7.95 -15.98 1.10
CA ASP A 33 8.63 -16.20 -0.19
C ASP A 33 8.21 -15.21 -1.29
N ILE A 34 6.96 -14.71 -1.28
CA ILE A 34 6.47 -13.78 -2.32
C ILE A 34 6.91 -12.33 -2.05
N PHE A 35 7.20 -11.96 -0.80
CA PHE A 35 7.62 -10.60 -0.47
C PHE A 35 9.11 -10.33 -0.77
N GLU A 36 9.94 -11.37 -0.85
CA GLU A 36 11.37 -11.24 -1.17
C GLU A 36 11.67 -11.19 -2.68
N GLU A 37 10.70 -11.56 -3.52
CA GLU A 37 10.85 -11.57 -4.99
C GLU A 37 10.30 -10.30 -5.67
N LEU A 38 9.56 -9.46 -4.93
CA LEU A 38 9.03 -8.18 -5.43
C LEU A 38 9.96 -6.97 -5.19
N GLU A 39 11.11 -7.15 -4.54
CA GLU A 39 12.09 -6.08 -4.29
C GLU A 39 13.33 -6.18 -5.21
N LYS A 40 13.35 -7.14 -6.16
CA LYS A 40 14.49 -7.35 -7.07
C LYS A 40 14.30 -6.90 -8.52
N ASP A 41 13.09 -6.53 -8.91
CA ASP A 41 12.83 -6.04 -10.26
C ASP A 41 12.57 -4.52 -10.23
N ASP A 42 13.34 -3.78 -11.03
CA ASP A 42 13.25 -2.34 -11.35
C ASP A 42 14.07 -1.32 -10.55
N LEU A 43 15.37 -1.61 -10.37
CA LEU A 43 16.41 -0.61 -10.62
C LEU A 43 17.57 -1.32 -11.35
N GLY A 44 17.28 -1.74 -12.58
CA GLY A 44 18.32 -2.08 -13.53
C GLY A 44 19.09 -0.81 -13.87
N ASP A 45 20.28 -0.70 -13.29
CA ASP A 45 21.29 0.29 -13.64
C ASP A 45 21.59 0.16 -15.13
N PHE A 46 21.02 1.06 -15.93
CA PHE A 46 21.28 1.14 -17.36
C PHE A 46 22.65 1.82 -17.54
N GLU A 47 23.74 1.08 -17.28
CA GLU A 47 25.08 1.45 -17.73
C GLU A 47 25.14 1.28 -19.26
N LEU A 48 24.88 2.37 -19.98
CA LEU A 48 25.27 2.53 -21.37
C LEU A 48 26.80 2.63 -21.44
N ASN A 49 27.49 1.49 -21.46
CA ASN A 49 28.86 1.40 -21.94
C ASN A 49 28.86 1.52 -23.47
N GLY A 50 28.59 2.74 -23.94
CA GLY A 50 28.85 3.17 -25.31
C GLY A 50 30.26 3.74 -25.38
N GLU A 51 31.24 2.85 -25.58
CA GLU A 51 32.61 3.22 -25.92
C GLU A 51 32.59 3.85 -27.33
N VAL A 52 32.42 5.17 -27.39
CA VAL A 52 32.69 5.95 -28.59
C VAL A 52 34.18 6.23 -28.60
N VAL A 53 34.90 5.45 -29.39
CA VAL A 53 36.28 5.76 -29.79
C VAL A 53 36.26 7.06 -30.59
N VAL A 54 36.55 8.18 -29.92
CA VAL A 54 36.92 9.44 -30.58
C VAL A 54 38.43 9.56 -30.49
N GLU A 55 39.09 9.34 -31.61
CA GLU A 55 40.49 9.72 -31.80
C GLU A 55 40.62 11.25 -31.78
N ASP A 56 41.67 11.68 -31.06
CA ASP A 56 42.57 12.78 -31.41
C ASP A 56 42.07 14.24 -31.29
N GLN A 57 42.48 14.95 -30.23
CA GLN A 57 43.76 15.69 -30.15
C GLN A 57 43.76 16.69 -28.98
N ASN A 58 44.82 16.60 -28.17
CA ASN A 58 45.67 17.72 -27.74
C ASN A 58 45.02 18.92 -27.02
N THR A 59 45.35 19.15 -25.73
CA THR A 59 46.05 20.37 -25.22
C THR A 59 46.21 20.30 -23.70
N GLU A 60 47.46 20.48 -23.24
CA GLU A 60 47.89 20.68 -21.85
C GLU A 60 47.31 21.96 -21.21
N ASN A 61 46.93 21.91 -19.92
CA ASN A 61 47.65 22.60 -18.82
C ASN A 61 46.86 22.69 -17.50
N GLN A 62 47.53 22.21 -16.44
CA GLN A 62 47.70 22.75 -15.07
C GLN A 62 46.52 23.30 -14.22
N GLN A 63 46.28 22.55 -13.12
CA GLN A 63 46.35 22.92 -11.68
C GLN A 63 45.63 24.16 -11.07
N GLU A 64 45.32 23.97 -9.76
CA GLU A 64 44.81 24.91 -8.74
C GLU A 64 43.30 25.21 -8.78
N GLU A 65 42.53 25.41 -7.70
CA GLU A 65 42.69 25.32 -6.24
C GLU A 65 41.26 25.48 -5.63
N GLN A 66 41.03 24.86 -4.48
CA GLN A 66 40.05 25.12 -3.40
C GLN A 66 38.62 25.72 -3.61
N THR A 67 37.72 25.10 -2.81
CA THR A 67 36.63 25.68 -1.99
C THR A 67 35.36 26.24 -2.64
N GLY A 68 34.23 25.69 -2.19
CA GLY A 68 33.14 26.53 -1.67
C GLY A 68 31.87 26.66 -2.52
N ASP A 69 30.78 26.19 -1.91
CA ASP A 69 29.43 26.79 -1.92
C ASP A 69 28.55 26.70 -3.19
N LYS A 70 27.31 26.27 -2.92
CA LYS A 70 26.03 26.65 -3.54
C LYS A 70 25.71 26.38 -5.02
N THR A 71 24.63 25.59 -5.14
CA THR A 71 23.45 25.85 -6.00
C THR A 71 23.67 25.71 -7.52
N LEU A 72 23.41 24.50 -8.03
CA LEU A 72 23.25 24.27 -9.46
C LEU A 72 21.75 24.25 -9.82
N ALA A 73 21.29 25.32 -10.45
CA ALA A 73 20.09 25.29 -11.27
C ALA A 73 20.44 24.62 -12.60
N GLU A 74 19.94 23.40 -12.80
CA GLU A 74 20.16 22.62 -14.02
C GLU A 74 19.32 23.19 -15.17
N LYS A 75 19.94 24.08 -15.93
CA LYS A 75 19.43 24.59 -17.20
C LYS A 75 19.61 23.49 -18.26
N SER A 76 18.60 22.63 -18.37
CA SER A 76 18.48 21.61 -19.40
C SER A 76 18.59 22.24 -20.80
N THR A 77 19.70 21.95 -21.48
CA THR A 77 19.96 22.37 -22.85
C THR A 77 19.39 21.31 -23.78
N VAL A 78 18.21 21.61 -24.31
CA VAL A 78 17.53 20.84 -25.37
C VAL A 78 18.45 20.81 -26.59
N GLN A 79 19.07 19.66 -26.86
CA GLN A 79 19.71 19.41 -28.15
C GLN A 79 18.64 19.17 -29.23
N PRO A 80 18.85 19.64 -30.46
CA PRO A 80 17.89 19.51 -31.54
C PRO A 80 17.84 18.05 -32.01
N THR A 81 16.68 17.41 -31.84
CA THR A 81 16.33 16.13 -32.46
C THR A 81 16.52 16.24 -33.96
N GLN A 82 17.57 15.61 -34.48
CA GLN A 82 17.73 15.40 -35.92
C GLN A 82 16.54 14.57 -36.40
N GLN A 83 15.71 15.19 -37.24
CA GLN A 83 14.59 14.54 -37.91
C GLN A 83 15.16 13.50 -38.89
N ILE A 84 15.04 12.24 -38.53
CA ILE A 84 15.32 11.12 -39.42
C ILE A 84 14.18 11.09 -40.47
N PRO A 85 14.49 11.14 -41.77
CA PRO A 85 13.48 11.19 -42.83
C PRO A 85 12.62 9.92 -42.85
N SER A 86 11.31 10.07 -42.71
CA SER A 86 10.31 9.00 -42.55
C SER A 86 10.00 8.16 -43.81
N ASP A 87 10.77 8.28 -44.90
CA ASP A 87 10.37 7.75 -46.22
C ASP A 87 11.18 6.53 -46.70
N VAL A 88 11.95 5.86 -45.84
CA VAL A 88 12.69 4.64 -46.23
C VAL A 88 12.55 3.54 -45.17
N ILE A 89 11.33 3.03 -44.99
CA ILE A 89 11.16 1.63 -44.56
C ILE A 89 10.37 0.94 -45.66
N ALA A 90 11.09 0.61 -46.73
CA ALA A 90 10.63 -0.38 -47.68
C ALA A 90 10.37 -1.65 -46.88
N HIS A 91 9.11 -2.07 -46.89
CA HIS A 91 8.61 -3.30 -46.33
C HIS A 91 9.35 -4.46 -47.00
N GLU A 92 10.50 -4.87 -46.47
CA GLU A 92 11.11 -6.15 -46.85
C GLU A 92 10.17 -7.23 -46.37
N SER A 93 9.48 -7.78 -47.35
CA SER A 93 8.45 -8.79 -47.23
C SER A 93 9.00 -10.05 -46.59
N GLY A 94 8.63 -10.24 -45.31
CA GLY A 94 8.37 -11.52 -44.65
C GLY A 94 9.45 -12.59 -44.79
N GLY A 95 10.17 -12.82 -43.69
CA GLY A 95 10.94 -14.04 -43.47
C GLY A 95 10.12 -15.31 -43.73
N PHE A 96 10.81 -16.42 -44.00
CA PHE A 96 10.18 -17.72 -44.19
C PHE A 96 9.80 -18.31 -42.84
N CYS A 97 8.49 -18.41 -42.54
CA CYS A 97 8.06 -19.12 -41.34
C CYS A 97 8.42 -20.62 -41.41
N GLY A 98 8.76 -21.22 -40.27
CA GLY A 98 8.91 -22.67 -40.07
C GLY A 98 10.34 -23.16 -39.77
N ASP A 99 11.28 -22.25 -39.50
CA ASP A 99 12.67 -22.58 -39.11
C ASP A 99 12.89 -22.59 -37.58
N SER A 100 11.85 -22.27 -36.80
CA SER A 100 11.88 -22.10 -35.33
C SER A 100 12.78 -20.96 -34.84
N ILE A 101 13.13 -19.99 -35.69
CA ILE A 101 13.93 -18.82 -35.35
C ILE A 101 13.10 -17.57 -35.64
N ARG A 102 12.99 -16.66 -34.65
CA ARG A 102 12.23 -15.42 -34.83
C ARG A 102 13.00 -14.45 -35.73
N GLN A 103 12.47 -14.17 -36.91
CA GLN A 103 13.04 -13.20 -37.85
C GLN A 103 12.43 -11.80 -37.67
N LEU A 104 13.10 -10.77 -38.19
CA LEU A 104 12.57 -9.39 -38.16
C LEU A 104 11.29 -9.31 -39.01
N GLY A 105 10.24 -8.76 -38.41
CA GLY A 105 8.92 -8.65 -39.04
C GLY A 105 8.01 -9.87 -38.84
N GLU A 106 8.49 -10.92 -38.18
CA GLU A 106 7.65 -12.03 -37.73
C GLU A 106 6.99 -11.72 -36.39
N ASP A 107 5.72 -12.04 -36.31
CA ASP A 107 4.86 -11.89 -35.16
C ASP A 107 3.99 -13.15 -34.96
N CYS A 108 3.32 -13.25 -33.82
CA CYS A 108 2.52 -14.44 -33.52
C CYS A 108 1.28 -14.58 -34.44
N SER A 109 0.94 -13.55 -35.22
CA SER A 109 -0.19 -13.55 -36.17
C SER A 109 0.24 -14.00 -37.57
N ASN A 110 1.47 -13.70 -38.01
CA ASN A 110 1.98 -14.04 -39.34
C ASN A 110 2.82 -15.33 -39.38
N CYS A 111 3.54 -15.69 -38.30
CA CYS A 111 4.38 -16.89 -38.21
C CYS A 111 4.17 -17.66 -36.88
N PRO A 112 3.00 -18.30 -36.67
CA PRO A 112 2.71 -19.07 -35.45
C PRO A 112 3.55 -20.36 -35.30
N ALA A 113 4.26 -20.79 -36.35
CA ALA A 113 5.17 -21.93 -36.30
C ALA A 113 6.41 -21.62 -35.43
N ASP A 114 6.96 -20.42 -35.60
CA ASP A 114 8.21 -19.99 -34.97
C ASP A 114 7.95 -19.20 -33.68
N ILE A 115 6.85 -18.42 -33.65
CA ILE A 115 6.48 -17.60 -32.48
C ILE A 115 5.28 -18.23 -31.77
N LYS A 116 5.57 -19.07 -30.78
CA LYS A 116 4.54 -19.67 -29.90
C LYS A 116 4.40 -18.87 -28.62
N CYS A 117 3.20 -18.36 -28.38
CA CYS A 117 2.88 -17.76 -27.09
C CYS A 117 2.92 -18.80 -25.96
N SER A 118 3.27 -18.35 -24.75
CA SER A 118 3.19 -19.15 -23.53
C SER A 118 1.80 -19.77 -23.34
N LYS A 119 1.70 -20.90 -22.63
CA LYS A 119 0.41 -21.60 -22.38
C LYS A 119 -0.69 -20.72 -21.78
N ASN A 120 -0.30 -19.65 -21.08
CA ASN A 120 -1.19 -18.68 -20.45
C ASN A 120 -1.26 -17.36 -21.22
N ALA A 121 -0.93 -17.34 -22.50
CA ALA A 121 -1.00 -16.17 -23.36
C ALA A 121 -1.71 -16.52 -24.68
N TYR A 122 -2.28 -15.50 -25.33
CA TYR A 122 -2.89 -15.61 -26.64
C TYR A 122 -2.30 -14.52 -27.54
N CYS A 123 -2.27 -14.76 -28.84
CA CYS A 123 -1.81 -13.77 -29.80
C CYS A 123 -2.93 -12.76 -30.09
N ASP A 124 -2.63 -11.47 -29.95
CA ASP A 124 -3.51 -10.37 -30.30
C ASP A 124 -2.68 -9.25 -30.93
N ILE A 125 -3.03 -8.83 -32.15
CA ILE A 125 -2.33 -7.79 -32.92
C ILE A 125 -0.80 -8.07 -33.03
N GLY A 126 -0.43 -9.32 -33.32
CA GLY A 126 0.98 -9.72 -33.42
C GLY A 126 1.74 -9.83 -32.09
N VAL A 127 1.11 -9.58 -30.95
CA VAL A 127 1.76 -9.63 -29.63
C VAL A 127 1.12 -10.72 -28.76
N CYS A 128 1.94 -11.47 -28.01
CA CYS A 128 1.45 -12.44 -27.04
C CYS A 128 0.97 -11.73 -25.77
N ILE A 129 -0.35 -11.64 -25.58
CA ILE A 129 -0.97 -11.04 -24.40
C ILE A 129 -1.28 -12.14 -23.37
N PRO A 130 -0.91 -11.97 -22.09
CA PRO A 130 -1.27 -12.92 -21.05
C PRO A 130 -2.80 -13.01 -20.91
N LYS A 131 -3.31 -14.24 -20.88
CA LYS A 131 -4.70 -14.54 -20.58
C LYS A 131 -4.98 -14.15 -19.12
N LYS A 132 -5.69 -13.05 -18.92
CA LYS A 132 -6.12 -12.61 -17.59
C LYS A 132 -6.92 -13.73 -16.94
N SER A 133 -6.38 -14.33 -15.88
CA SER A 133 -7.06 -15.38 -15.13
C SER A 133 -8.31 -14.78 -14.49
N SER A 134 -9.48 -15.22 -14.94
CA SER A 134 -10.79 -14.78 -14.40
C SER A 134 -11.00 -15.21 -12.95
N PHE A 135 -10.12 -16.03 -12.38
CA PHE A 135 -10.22 -16.53 -11.01
C PHE A 135 -10.16 -15.42 -9.96
N ASN A 136 -9.44 -14.32 -10.22
CA ASN A 136 -9.37 -13.20 -9.28
C ASN A 136 -10.72 -12.49 -9.13
N LEU A 137 -11.51 -12.40 -10.19
CA LEU A 137 -12.80 -11.70 -10.14
C LEU A 137 -13.86 -12.47 -9.33
N LEU A 138 -13.92 -13.80 -9.50
CA LEU A 138 -14.85 -14.64 -8.74
C LEU A 138 -14.52 -14.63 -7.25
N LEU A 139 -13.24 -14.68 -6.89
CA LEU A 139 -12.78 -14.64 -5.50
C LEU A 139 -13.12 -13.30 -4.82
N ILE A 140 -12.95 -12.18 -5.53
CA ILE A 140 -13.34 -10.85 -5.04
C ILE A 140 -14.85 -10.79 -4.76
N ILE A 141 -15.69 -11.30 -5.66
CA ILE A 141 -17.16 -11.35 -5.47
C ILE A 141 -17.50 -12.18 -4.23
N LEU A 142 -16.85 -13.33 -4.05
CA LEU A 142 -17.11 -14.22 -2.91
C LEU A 142 -16.75 -13.55 -1.58
N ILE A 143 -15.63 -12.84 -1.50
CA ILE A 143 -15.22 -12.07 -0.32
C ILE A 143 -16.22 -10.95 -0.02
N ALA A 144 -16.68 -10.22 -1.05
CA ALA A 144 -17.65 -9.14 -0.89
C ALA A 144 -19.01 -9.64 -0.35
N VAL A 145 -19.48 -10.80 -0.82
CA VAL A 145 -20.72 -11.40 -0.29
C VAL A 145 -20.54 -11.85 1.16
N PHE A 146 -19.38 -12.42 1.50
CA PHE A 146 -19.10 -12.89 2.85
C PHE A 146 -19.01 -11.74 3.86
N SER A 147 -18.34 -10.64 3.50
CA SER A 147 -18.21 -9.46 4.36
C SER A 147 -19.56 -8.79 4.62
N LEU A 148 -20.42 -8.67 3.60
CA LEU A 148 -21.79 -8.18 3.77
C LEU A 148 -22.62 -9.10 4.69
N GLY A 149 -22.45 -10.41 4.57
CA GLY A 149 -23.11 -11.39 5.44
C GLY A 149 -22.74 -11.23 6.92
N ILE A 150 -21.46 -11.00 7.22
CA ILE A 150 -20.98 -10.77 8.59
C ILE A 150 -21.60 -9.50 9.17
N ILE A 151 -21.57 -8.39 8.43
CA ILE A 151 -22.14 -7.10 8.86
C ILE A 151 -23.64 -7.25 9.14
N PHE A 152 -24.38 -7.92 8.23
CA PHE A 152 -25.82 -8.15 8.37
C PHE A 152 -26.14 -9.01 9.60
N SER A 153 -25.34 -10.07 9.85
CA SER A 153 -25.51 -10.93 11.02
C SER A 153 -25.27 -10.18 12.34
N GLY A 154 -24.26 -9.31 12.39
CA GLY A 154 -23.98 -8.45 13.54
C GLY A 154 -25.13 -7.48 13.83
N PHE A 155 -25.68 -6.87 12.78
CA PHE A 155 -26.83 -5.95 12.91
C PHE A 155 -28.06 -6.62 13.53
N ILE A 156 -28.37 -7.87 13.14
CA ILE A 156 -29.50 -8.64 13.72
C ILE A 156 -29.30 -8.92 15.21
N ILE A 157 -28.07 -9.26 15.64
CA ILE A 157 -27.76 -9.54 17.04
C ILE A 157 -27.91 -8.28 17.90
N VAL A 158 -27.42 -7.14 17.40
CA VAL A 158 -27.53 -5.85 18.09
C VAL A 158 -29.00 -5.46 18.26
N LYS A 159 -29.81 -5.54 17.20
CA LYS A 159 -31.25 -5.22 17.27
C LYS A 159 -31.98 -6.03 18.34
N LYS A 160 -31.73 -7.35 18.42
CA LYS A 160 -32.35 -8.21 19.44
C LYS A 160 -32.02 -7.83 20.88
N LYS A 161 -30.88 -7.17 21.11
CA LYS A 161 -30.44 -6.77 22.46
C LYS A 161 -31.13 -5.50 22.96
N PHE A 162 -31.62 -4.65 22.05
CA PHE A 162 -32.25 -3.37 22.42
C PHE A 162 -33.76 -3.48 22.73
N GLU A 163 -34.45 -4.52 22.27
CA GLU A 163 -35.90 -4.68 22.53
C GLU A 163 -36.22 -5.24 23.94
N LYS A 164 -35.23 -5.53 24.78
CA LYS A 164 -35.44 -6.14 26.11
C LYS A 164 -35.07 -5.25 27.29
N LYS A 165 -35.51 -3.99 27.27
CA LYS A 165 -35.69 -3.24 28.53
C LYS A 165 -37.15 -2.78 28.62
N PRO A 166 -38.06 -3.62 29.13
CA PRO A 166 -39.33 -3.11 29.64
C PRO A 166 -38.99 -2.07 30.72
N ALA A 167 -39.51 -0.86 30.53
CA ALA A 167 -39.43 0.21 31.49
C ALA A 167 -39.84 -0.34 32.86
N LYS A 168 -38.86 -0.49 33.76
CA LYS A 168 -39.17 -0.65 35.18
C LYS A 168 -39.72 0.70 35.61
N GLU A 169 -41.03 0.71 35.78
CA GLU A 169 -41.82 1.73 36.44
C GLU A 169 -41.08 2.18 37.71
N GLN A 170 -40.46 3.34 37.61
CA GLN A 170 -39.75 4.01 38.70
C GLN A 170 -40.81 4.47 39.70
N LYS A 171 -40.98 3.73 40.79
CA LYS A 171 -41.62 4.27 41.98
C LYS A 171 -40.70 5.38 42.50
N VAL A 172 -41.12 6.61 42.28
CA VAL A 172 -40.53 7.86 42.77
C VAL A 172 -40.46 7.77 44.30
N ILE A 173 -39.29 7.41 44.82
CA ILE A 173 -38.85 7.82 46.15
C ILE A 173 -37.88 8.95 45.88
N ALA A 174 -38.23 10.14 46.38
CA ALA A 174 -37.42 11.34 46.27
C ALA A 174 -36.09 11.11 46.96
N GLU A 175 -35.05 10.83 46.18
CA GLU A 175 -33.67 10.74 46.63
C GLU A 175 -32.95 12.00 46.12
N GLU A 176 -32.32 12.71 47.07
CA GLU A 176 -31.54 13.92 46.84
C GLU A 176 -30.46 13.74 45.75
N PRO A 177 -30.08 14.82 45.03
CA PRO A 177 -29.07 14.79 43.99
C PRO A 177 -27.69 14.45 44.58
N ARG A 178 -27.36 13.16 44.58
CA ARG A 178 -26.02 12.67 44.92
C ARG A 178 -25.06 13.03 43.79
N LYS A 179 -24.30 14.10 44.00
CA LYS A 179 -23.18 14.54 43.16
C LYS A 179 -22.28 13.35 42.84
N GLU A 180 -22.26 12.98 41.57
CA GLU A 180 -21.37 11.99 41.01
C GLU A 180 -19.95 12.54 41.08
N GLN A 181 -19.19 12.08 42.09
CA GLN A 181 -17.77 12.40 42.22
C GLN A 181 -17.03 11.69 41.08
N ARG A 182 -16.90 12.40 39.96
CA ARG A 182 -15.96 12.10 38.88
C ARG A 182 -14.58 12.03 39.53
N LYS A 183 -14.05 10.82 39.72
CA LYS A 183 -12.65 10.63 40.11
C LYS A 183 -11.82 11.30 39.03
N GLU A 184 -11.27 12.44 39.37
CA GLU A 184 -10.30 13.17 38.56
C GLU A 184 -9.08 12.24 38.46
N ILE A 185 -8.88 11.68 37.27
CA ILE A 185 -7.63 10.98 36.96
C ILE A 185 -6.59 12.08 36.97
N VAL A 186 -5.79 12.15 38.04
CA VAL A 186 -4.64 13.03 38.13
C VAL A 186 -3.65 12.55 37.07
N THR A 187 -3.74 13.11 35.88
CA THR A 187 -2.76 12.91 34.82
C THR A 187 -1.50 13.66 35.21
N ASN A 188 -0.38 12.94 35.29
CA ASN A 188 0.92 13.55 35.51
C ASN A 188 1.35 14.26 34.22
N TYR A 189 1.20 15.59 34.18
CA TYR A 189 1.55 16.40 33.01
C TYR A 189 3.06 16.55 32.78
N ASP A 190 3.90 16.21 33.77
CA ASP A 190 5.35 16.43 33.68
C ASP A 190 5.99 15.57 32.59
N GLU A 191 5.54 14.32 32.44
CA GLU A 191 6.03 13.42 31.40
C GLU A 191 5.63 13.91 29.99
N LEU A 192 4.39 14.40 29.87
CA LEU A 192 3.85 14.93 28.62
C LEU A 192 4.56 16.23 28.21
N GLU A 193 4.82 17.13 29.16
CA GLU A 193 5.58 18.36 28.94
C GLU A 193 7.00 18.06 28.46
N LYS A 194 7.70 17.12 29.12
CA LYS A 194 9.06 16.73 28.75
C LYS A 194 9.15 16.12 27.36
N TYR A 195 8.17 15.30 26.98
CA TYR A 195 8.12 14.70 25.65
C TYR A 195 7.92 15.78 24.56
N ILE A 196 6.93 16.66 24.75
CA ILE A 196 6.63 17.75 23.81
C ILE A 196 7.85 18.66 23.65
N GLU A 197 8.53 19.02 24.74
CA GLU A 197 9.71 19.87 24.69
C GLU A 197 10.84 19.23 23.87
N ASN A 198 11.12 17.94 24.08
CA ASN A 198 12.14 17.22 23.33
C ASN A 198 11.80 17.13 21.84
N ALA A 199 10.54 16.82 21.50
CA ALA A 199 10.10 16.73 20.12
C ALA A 199 10.21 18.09 19.39
N LEU A 200 9.78 19.18 20.03
CA LEU A 200 9.93 20.52 19.47
C LEU A 200 11.40 20.93 19.30
N LYS A 201 12.28 20.56 20.25
CA LYS A 201 13.74 20.78 20.14
C LYS A 201 14.37 19.96 19.00
N SER A 202 13.81 18.80 18.68
CA SER A 202 14.24 17.97 17.54
C SER A 202 13.73 18.47 16.18
N GLY A 203 12.92 19.53 16.14
CA GLY A 203 12.46 20.16 14.90
C GLY A 203 11.11 19.65 14.37
N TYR A 204 10.38 18.83 15.14
CA TYR A 204 9.04 18.39 14.75
C TYR A 204 8.03 19.54 14.77
N GLU A 205 7.08 19.53 13.83
CA GLU A 205 6.01 20.52 13.80
C GLU A 205 5.02 20.26 14.95
N LYS A 206 4.47 21.34 15.52
CA LYS A 206 3.52 21.26 16.63
C LYS A 206 2.29 20.39 16.33
N THR A 207 1.80 20.45 15.09
CA THR A 207 0.66 19.66 14.60
C THR A 207 0.98 18.17 14.53
N GLU A 208 2.20 17.82 14.14
CA GLU A 208 2.72 16.45 14.08
C GLU A 208 2.85 15.85 15.48
N VAL A 209 3.46 16.58 16.42
CA VAL A 209 3.58 16.16 17.83
C VAL A 209 2.20 15.91 18.45
N ARG A 210 1.21 16.77 18.14
CA ARG A 210 -0.18 16.60 18.60
C ARG A 210 -0.79 15.28 18.12
N ASN A 211 -0.62 14.97 16.83
CA ASN A 211 -1.19 13.77 16.22
C ASN A 211 -0.54 12.50 16.78
N LEU A 212 0.79 12.50 16.97
CA LEU A 212 1.54 11.37 17.55
C LEU A 212 1.08 11.05 18.98
N LEU A 213 0.81 12.07 19.79
CA LEU A 213 0.32 11.90 21.16
C LEU A 213 -1.11 11.34 21.21
N ILE A 214 -2.00 11.83 20.35
CA ILE A 214 -3.36 11.29 20.23
C ILE A 214 -3.32 9.83 19.76
N GLN A 215 -2.47 9.51 18.79
CA GLN A 215 -2.26 8.14 18.30
C GLN A 215 -1.71 7.21 19.39
N SER A 216 -0.92 7.75 20.31
CA SER A 216 -0.39 7.03 21.48
C SER A 216 -1.42 6.88 22.62
N GLY A 217 -2.65 7.37 22.44
CA GLY A 217 -3.75 7.20 23.39
C GLY A 217 -3.93 8.35 24.38
N TRP A 218 -3.21 9.47 24.24
CA TRP A 218 -3.42 10.64 25.07
C TRP A 218 -4.73 11.36 24.71
N LYS A 219 -5.40 11.93 25.72
CA LYS A 219 -6.61 12.71 25.49
C LYS A 219 -6.25 14.02 24.80
N GLN A 220 -7.05 14.36 23.79
CA GLN A 220 -6.87 15.58 23.01
C GLN A 220 -6.87 16.85 23.87
N ASP A 221 -7.76 16.94 24.86
CA ASP A 221 -7.86 18.10 25.76
C ASP A 221 -6.57 18.33 26.58
N ASP A 222 -5.97 17.23 27.07
CA ASP A 222 -4.74 17.28 27.88
C ASP A 222 -3.54 17.69 27.02
N VAL A 223 -3.45 17.16 25.79
CA VAL A 223 -2.42 17.53 24.81
C VAL A 223 -2.55 19.00 24.41
N ASP A 224 -3.76 19.47 24.12
CA ASP A 224 -4.04 20.85 23.73
C ASP A 224 -3.74 21.84 24.85
N PHE A 225 -4.01 21.46 26.10
CA PHE A 225 -3.68 22.25 27.28
C PHE A 225 -2.17 22.47 27.40
N VAL A 226 -1.36 21.41 27.32
CA VAL A 226 0.09 21.50 27.42
C VAL A 226 0.68 22.27 26.23
N LEU A 227 0.22 21.98 25.01
CA LEU A 227 0.67 22.69 23.81
C LEU A 227 0.36 24.20 23.86
N ARG A 228 -0.73 24.61 24.51
CA ARG A 228 -1.06 26.04 24.71
C ARG A 228 -0.08 26.70 25.69
N LYS A 229 0.34 26.00 26.73
CA LYS A 229 1.34 26.46 27.72
C LYS A 229 2.69 26.78 27.05
N PHE A 230 3.13 25.98 26.09
CA PHE A 230 4.38 26.22 25.35
C PHE A 230 4.34 27.47 24.46
N ASN A 231 3.19 27.79 23.85
CA ASN A 231 3.05 29.02 23.06
C ASN A 231 3.22 30.30 23.89
N GLN A 232 2.97 30.23 25.20
CA GLN A 232 3.11 31.37 26.10
C GLN A 232 4.55 31.55 26.61
N LYS A 233 5.40 30.52 26.54
CA LYS A 233 6.79 30.56 27.04
C LYS A 233 7.81 31.05 26.01
N GLN A 234 7.45 31.22 24.74
CA GLN A 234 8.36 31.67 23.68
C GLN A 234 8.38 33.20 23.47
N PHE A 235 7.86 33.96 24.43
CA PHE A 235 7.97 35.42 24.51
C PHE A 235 8.70 35.79 25.80
#